data_AF-A0A640VNP0-F1
#
_entry.id   AF-A0A640VNP0-F1
#
_cell.length_a   1.000
_cell.length_b   1.000
_cell.length_c   1.000
_cell.angle_alpha   90.00
_cell.angle_beta   90.00
_cell.angle_gamma   90.00
#
_symmetry.space_group_name_H-M   'P 1'
#
loop_
_entity.id
_entity.type
_entity.pdbx_description
1 polymer ?
#
loop_
_entity_poly.entity_id
_entity_poly.type
_entity_poly.pdbx_seq_one_letter_code
_entity_poly.pdbx_strand_id
1 'polypeptide(L)'
;MSKAGLVSDALILAPAIWACSFLLRSRWHERAVARLVAQGADEPTIQLKREEARYYQDFARVMPNYMLAALTLGLAIRACLILAAFFAP
;
A
#
# COMPACT_ATOMS: atom_id res chain seq x y z
N MET A 1 18.42 -9.84 17.12
CA MET A 1 16.96 -9.93 16.85
C MET A 1 16.63 -11.34 16.38
N SER A 2 15.56 -11.96 16.87
CA SER A 2 15.14 -13.29 16.41
C SER A 2 14.61 -13.22 14.97
N LYS A 3 14.78 -14.28 14.17
CA LYS A 3 14.27 -14.37 12.79
C LYS A 3 12.76 -14.12 12.71
N ALA A 4 12.01 -14.52 13.74
CA ALA A 4 10.56 -14.33 13.82
C ALA A 4 10.18 -12.85 13.99
N GLY A 5 10.98 -12.07 14.72
CA GLY A 5 10.79 -10.63 14.87
C GLY A 5 10.95 -9.89 13.55
N LEU A 6 12.01 -10.23 12.78
CA LEU A 6 12.25 -9.65 11.45
C LEU A 6 11.11 -9.95 10.46
N VAL A 7 10.55 -11.17 10.50
CA VAL A 7 9.41 -11.54 9.67
C VAL A 7 8.16 -10.73 10.05
N SER A 8 7.91 -10.53 11.35
CA SER A 8 6.78 -9.70 11.81
C SER A 8 6.91 -8.23 11.39
N ASP A 9 8.12 -7.67 11.49
CA ASP A 9 8.38 -6.28 11.12
C ASP A 9 8.26 -6.10 9.60
N ALA A 10 8.73 -7.06 8.80
CA ALA A 10 8.57 -7.08 7.35
C ALA A 10 7.10 -7.19 6.90
N LEU A 11 6.29 -8.00 7.61
CA LEU A 11 4.85 -8.13 7.39
C LEU A 11 4.10 -6.81 7.60
N ILE A 12 4.61 -5.95 8.49
CA ILE A 12 4.04 -4.62 8.77
C ILE A 12 4.55 -3.58 7.77
N LEU A 13 5.86 -3.60 7.47
CA LEU A 13 6.50 -2.61 6.60
C LEU A 13 6.14 -2.77 5.12
N ALA A 14 6.02 -4.00 4.62
CA ALA A 14 5.76 -4.23 3.20
C ALA A 14 4.43 -3.64 2.71
N PRO A 15 3.29 -3.82 3.41
CA PRO A 15 2.03 -3.14 3.07
C PRO A 15 2.13 -1.61 3.14
N ALA A 16 2.85 -1.07 4.12
CA ALA A 16 3.02 0.38 4.28
C ALA A 16 3.85 0.99 3.13
N ILE A 17 4.95 0.33 2.74
CA ILE A 17 5.78 0.74 1.60
C ILE A 17 4.98 0.66 0.30
N TRP A 18 4.24 -0.43 0.10
CA TRP A 18 3.37 -0.61 -1.04
C TRP A 18 2.31 0.50 -1.11
N ALA A 19 1.65 0.79 0.01
CA ALA A 19 0.65 1.84 0.12
C ALA A 19 1.20 3.23 -0.22
N CYS A 20 2.34 3.60 0.36
CA CYS A 20 3.01 4.85 0.05
C CYS A 20 3.39 4.96 -1.43
N SER A 21 3.90 3.88 -2.02
CA SER A 21 4.26 3.82 -3.45
C SER A 21 3.04 4.02 -4.35
N PHE A 22 1.91 3.40 -4.02
CA PHE A 22 0.65 3.55 -4.75
C PHE A 22 0.08 4.97 -4.67
N LEU A 23 0.10 5.59 -3.48
CA LEU A 23 -0.34 6.99 -3.31
C LEU A 23 0.55 7.96 -4.10
N LEU A 24 1.87 7.76 -4.07
CA LEU A 24 2.82 8.59 -4.81
C LEU A 24 2.55 8.48 -6.32
N ARG A 25 2.33 7.25 -6.81
CA ARG A 25 2.04 6.97 -8.21
C ARG A 25 0.70 7.56 -8.65
N SER A 26 -0.35 7.42 -7.84
CA SER A 26 -1.66 8.03 -8.08
C SER A 26 -1.55 9.55 -8.27
N ARG A 27 -0.86 10.25 -7.34
CA ARG A 27 -0.63 11.70 -7.45
C ARG A 27 0.22 12.09 -8.66
N TRP A 28 1.16 11.24 -9.06
CA TRP A 28 1.92 11.46 -10.29
C TRP A 28 0.99 11.42 -11.50
N HIS A 29 0.14 10.38 -11.63
CA HIS A 29 -0.80 10.26 -12.74
C HIS A 29 -1.76 11.44 -12.81
N GLU A 30 -2.30 11.92 -11.69
CA GLU A 30 -3.14 13.13 -11.66
C GLU A 30 -2.41 14.36 -12.20
N ARG A 31 -1.15 14.57 -11.81
CA ARG A 31 -0.32 15.67 -12.34
C ARG A 31 -0.02 15.49 -13.83
N ALA A 32 0.20 14.26 -14.29
CA ALA A 32 0.45 13.96 -15.69
C ALA A 32 -0.80 14.27 -16.55
N VAL A 33 -1.99 13.87 -16.09
CA VAL A 33 -3.27 14.23 -16.74
C VAL A 33 -3.43 15.73 -16.81
N ALA A 34 -3.20 16.46 -15.71
CA ALA A 34 -3.31 17.91 -15.69
C ALA A 34 -2.36 18.59 -16.70
N ARG A 35 -1.14 18.07 -16.87
CA ARG A 35 -0.18 18.55 -17.88
C ARG A 35 -0.64 18.26 -19.30
N LEU A 36 -1.14 17.06 -19.57
CA LEU A 36 -1.64 16.66 -20.89
C LEU A 36 -2.83 17.54 -21.33
N VAL A 37 -3.75 17.81 -20.40
CA VAL A 37 -4.88 18.73 -20.63
C VAL A 37 -4.36 20.15 -20.94
N ALA A 38 -3.39 20.65 -20.17
CA ALA A 38 -2.80 21.97 -20.39
C ALA A 38 -2.03 22.09 -21.72
N GLN A 39 -1.51 20.97 -22.24
CA GLN A 39 -0.80 20.90 -23.52
C GLN A 39 -1.75 20.71 -24.72
N GLY A 40 -3.06 20.60 -24.50
CA GLY A 40 -4.02 20.32 -25.57
C GLY A 40 -3.85 18.93 -26.18
N ALA A 41 -3.40 17.95 -25.39
CA ALA A 41 -3.25 16.58 -25.85
C ALA A 41 -4.59 15.98 -26.30
N ASP A 42 -4.54 15.02 -27.23
CA ASP A 42 -5.73 14.38 -27.78
C ASP A 42 -6.61 13.73 -26.69
N GLU A 43 -7.92 13.90 -26.82
CA GLU A 43 -8.95 13.32 -25.95
C GLU A 43 -8.75 11.82 -25.64
N PRO A 44 -8.41 10.92 -26.60
CA PRO A 44 -8.13 9.52 -26.29
C PRO A 44 -6.94 9.32 -25.33
N THR A 45 -5.91 10.16 -25.42
CA THR A 45 -4.74 10.10 -24.53
C THR A 45 -5.10 10.53 -23.11
N ILE A 46 -5.96 11.55 -22.99
CA ILE A 46 -6.47 12.03 -21.70
C ILE A 46 -7.38 10.97 -21.06
N GLN A 47 -8.26 10.32 -21.84
CA GLN A 47 -9.14 9.27 -21.34
C GLN A 47 -8.35 8.06 -20.82
N LEU A 48 -7.37 7.57 -21.57
CA LEU A 48 -6.55 6.42 -21.16
C LEU A 48 -5.81 6.70 -19.84
N LYS A 49 -5.30 7.93 -19.65
CA LYS A 49 -4.65 8.34 -18.40
C LYS A 49 -5.63 8.53 -17.24
N ARG A 50 -6.88 8.92 -17.50
CA ARG A 50 -7.95 8.97 -16.50
C ARG A 50 -8.39 7.57 -16.06
N GLU A 51 -8.44 6.61 -16.97
CA GLU A 51 -8.73 5.21 -16.65
C GLU A 51 -7.62 4.61 -15.76
N GLU A 52 -6.35 4.84 -16.09
CA GLU A 52 -5.23 4.47 -15.22
C GLU A 52 -5.37 5.10 -13.82
N ALA A 53 -5.70 6.40 -13.74
CA ALA A 53 -5.89 7.08 -12.46
C ALA A 53 -7.06 6.49 -11.64
N ARG A 54 -8.17 6.11 -12.29
CA ARG A 54 -9.29 5.41 -11.64
C ARG A 54 -8.87 4.06 -11.06
N TYR A 55 -8.10 3.28 -11.81
CA TYR A 55 -7.57 2.00 -11.31
C TYR A 55 -6.79 2.20 -9.99
N TYR A 56 -5.92 3.21 -9.92
CA TYR A 56 -5.20 3.52 -8.68
C TYR A 56 -6.11 4.01 -7.55
N GLN A 57 -7.17 4.76 -7.86
CA GLN A 57 -8.15 5.20 -6.85
C GLN A 57 -8.96 4.03 -6.27
N ASP A 58 -9.39 3.08 -7.10
CA ASP A 58 -10.12 1.90 -6.63
C ASP A 58 -9.23 1.03 -5.74
N PHE A 59 -7.95 0.85 -6.11
CA PHE A 59 -6.97 0.20 -5.22
C PHE A 59 -6.76 0.96 -3.91
N ALA A 60 -6.70 2.29 -3.96
CA ALA A 60 -6.55 3.13 -2.77
C ALA A 60 -7.73 2.98 -1.79
N ARG A 61 -8.93 2.59 -2.24
CA ARG A 61 -10.08 2.30 -1.35
C ARG A 61 -9.93 0.98 -0.59
N VAL A 62 -9.29 -0.02 -1.19
CA VAL A 62 -9.07 -1.33 -0.56
C VAL A 62 -7.84 -1.31 0.37
N MET A 63 -6.91 -0.40 0.11
CA MET A 63 -5.63 -0.27 0.80
C MET A 63 -5.72 -0.13 2.33
N PRO A 64 -6.62 0.70 2.91
CA PRO A 64 -6.74 0.83 4.37
C PRO A 64 -7.15 -0.48 5.04
N ASN A 65 -8.09 -1.22 4.45
CA ASN A 65 -8.54 -2.51 4.96
C ASN A 65 -7.43 -3.55 4.90
N TYR A 66 -6.68 -3.59 3.79
CA TYR A 66 -5.53 -4.47 3.65
C TYR A 66 -4.42 -4.14 4.67
N MET A 67 -4.13 -2.85 4.86
CA MET A 67 -3.12 -2.40 5.83
C MET A 67 -3.53 -2.71 7.27
N LEU A 68 -4.81 -2.52 7.61
CA LEU A 68 -5.35 -2.90 8.91
C LEU A 68 -5.23 -4.42 9.13
N ALA A 69 -5.59 -5.23 8.13
CA ALA A 69 -5.47 -6.70 8.22
C ALA A 69 -4.02 -7.14 8.44
N ALA A 70 -3.06 -6.56 7.72
CA ALA A 70 -1.65 -6.89 7.87
C ALA A 70 -1.09 -6.46 9.24
N LEU A 71 -1.44 -5.27 9.73
CA LEU A 71 -1.08 -4.81 11.08
C LEU A 71 -1.66 -5.71 12.17
N THR A 72 -2.94 -6.07 12.04
CA THR A 72 -3.64 -6.96 12.99
C THR A 72 -2.99 -8.32 13.04
N LEU A 73 -2.64 -8.89 11.88
CA LEU A 73 -1.93 -10.16 11.78
C LEU A 73 -0.52 -10.08 12.38
N GLY A 74 0.24 -9.02 12.07
CA GLY A 74 1.58 -8.80 12.64
C GLY A 74 1.55 -8.68 14.17
N LEU A 75 0.55 -7.97 14.71
CA LEU A 75 0.35 -7.86 16.16
C LEU A 75 -0.02 -9.19 16.79
N ALA A 76 -0.92 -9.96 16.18
CA ALA A 76 -1.32 -11.29 16.66
C ALA A 76 -0.13 -12.25 16.70
N ILE A 77 0.70 -12.28 15.65
CA ILE A 77 1.94 -13.08 15.62
C ILE A 77 2.87 -12.66 16.75
N ARG A 78 3.04 -11.35 16.97
CA ARG A 78 3.94 -10.85 18.02
C ARG A 78 3.43 -11.18 19.42
N ALA A 79 2.11 -11.12 19.65
CA ALA A 79 1.50 -11.57 20.89
C ALA A 79 1.74 -13.07 21.14
N CYS A 80 1.55 -13.92 20.12
CA CYS A 80 1.84 -15.35 20.22
C CYS A 80 3.32 -15.64 20.53
N LEU A 81 4.25 -14.90 19.91
CA LEU A 81 5.69 -15.04 20.19
C LEU A 81 6.06 -14.67 21.63
N ILE A 82 5.45 -13.60 22.17
CA ILE A 82 5.65 -13.18 23.55
C ILE A 82 5.12 -14.26 24.50
N LEU A 83 3.89 -14.74 24.28
CA LEU A 83 3.31 -15.82 25.08
C LEU A 83 4.18 -17.08 25.03
N ALA A 84 4.62 -17.50 23.84
CA ALA A 84 5.49 -18.65 23.68
C ALA A 84 6.82 -18.50 24.44
N ALA A 85 7.38 -17.29 24.52
CA ALA A 85 8.59 -17.05 25.30
C ALA A 85 8.37 -17.10 26.82
N PHE A 86 7.18 -16.74 27.31
CA PHE A 86 6.82 -16.85 28.73
C PHE A 86 6.53 -18.29 29.17
N PHE A 87 6.02 -19.13 28.26
CA PHE A 87 5.67 -20.53 28.54
C PHE A 87 6.72 -21.53 28.04
N ALA A 88 7.83 -21.05 27.46
CA ALA A 88 8.97 -21.89 27.13
C ALA A 88 9.70 -22.27 28.43
N PRO A 89 9.94 -23.56 28.71
CA PRO A 89 10.61 -24.04 29.92
C PRO A 89 12.07 -23.60 30.04
#